data_AF-A0A958A0N2-F1
#
_entry.id   AF-A0A958A0N2-F1
#
_cell.length_a   1.000
_cell.length_b   1.000
_cell.length_c   1.000
_cell.angle_alpha   90.00
_cell.angle_beta   90.00
_cell.angle_gamma   90.00
#
_symmetry.space_group_name_H-M   'P 1'
#
loop_
_entity.id
_entity.type
_entity.pdbx_description
1 polymer ?
#
loop_
_entity_poly.entity_id
_entity_poly.type
_entity_poly.pdbx_seq_one_letter_code
_entity_poly.pdbx_strand_id
1 'polypeptide(L)'
;MKIVFSFPALTMLLVVFGLGVCSAWEIWPVQVPGQEQNRRVVIDERDQMCTFAQDCVLAWTDCSSCECGTPINQQQAAKVDQAYKAMCMNYRGPVCDMACPEVTLDCVDNLCVAVEKAE
;
A
#
# COMPACT_ATOMS: atom_id res chain seq x y z
N MET A 1 13.72 -34.34 -67.93
CA MET A 1 13.68 -33.83 -69.32
C MET A 1 12.44 -32.94 -69.43
N LYS A 2 12.65 -31.64 -69.71
CA LYS A 2 11.70 -30.51 -69.89
C LYS A 2 10.30 -30.62 -69.27
N ILE A 3 10.15 -30.00 -68.10
CA ILE A 3 8.85 -29.64 -67.52
C ILE A 3 8.44 -28.29 -68.12
N VAL A 4 7.35 -28.28 -68.88
CA VAL A 4 6.63 -27.07 -69.33
C VAL A 4 5.34 -27.07 -68.54
N PHE A 5 5.18 -26.14 -67.59
CA PHE A 5 3.87 -25.86 -66.99
C PHE A 5 3.41 -24.48 -67.43
N SER A 6 2.35 -24.54 -68.24
CA SER A 6 1.52 -23.44 -68.69
C SER A 6 0.79 -22.81 -67.51
N PHE A 7 0.82 -21.47 -67.43
CA PHE A 7 -0.02 -20.67 -66.56
C PHE A 7 -1.50 -20.82 -66.96
N PRO A 8 -2.43 -20.86 -66.00
CA PRO A 8 -3.72 -20.24 -66.18
C PRO A 8 -3.88 -19.04 -65.25
N ALA A 9 -4.51 -18.02 -65.85
CA ALA A 9 -4.89 -16.76 -65.26
C ALA A 9 -5.99 -16.88 -64.20
N LEU A 10 -6.31 -15.72 -63.63
CA LEU A 10 -7.50 -15.38 -62.82
C LEU A 10 -7.42 -15.76 -61.34
N THR A 11 -7.35 -14.76 -60.45
CA THR A 11 -8.57 -14.20 -59.85
C THR A 11 -8.28 -12.96 -58.99
N MET A 12 -9.24 -12.05 -59.03
CA MET A 12 -9.38 -10.81 -58.26
C MET A 12 -9.01 -10.93 -56.77
N LEU A 13 -8.40 -9.88 -56.23
CA LEU A 13 -8.87 -9.32 -54.96
C LEU A 13 -8.54 -7.82 -54.89
N LEU A 14 -9.56 -7.01 -55.20
CA LEU A 14 -9.66 -5.63 -54.77
C LEU A 14 -9.94 -5.65 -53.27
N VAL A 15 -8.97 -5.21 -52.46
CA VAL A 15 -9.25 -4.74 -51.09
C VAL A 15 -9.14 -3.23 -51.11
N VAL A 16 -10.31 -2.60 -51.13
CA VAL A 16 -10.50 -1.17 -50.88
C VAL A 16 -10.72 -0.99 -49.38
N PHE A 17 -10.31 0.17 -48.86
CA PHE A 17 -10.52 0.70 -47.50
C PHE A 17 -9.59 0.11 -46.42
N GLY A 18 -8.95 0.89 -45.57
CA GLY A 18 -9.27 2.26 -45.16
C GLY A 18 -8.02 3.11 -44.90
N LEU A 19 -8.19 4.40 -45.18
CA LEU A 19 -7.42 5.46 -44.56
C LEU A 19 -7.64 5.36 -43.05
N GLY A 20 -6.75 4.62 -42.37
CA GLY A 20 -6.62 4.66 -40.93
C GLY A 20 -6.12 6.04 -40.56
N VAL A 21 -7.05 6.92 -40.21
CA VAL A 21 -6.80 8.22 -39.61
C VAL A 21 -5.89 7.98 -38.41
N CYS A 22 -4.62 8.38 -38.51
CA CYS A 22 -3.79 8.58 -37.33
C CYS A 22 -4.39 9.76 -36.57
N SER A 23 -5.41 9.50 -35.75
CA SER A 23 -5.85 10.43 -34.72
C SER A 23 -4.71 10.48 -33.69
N ALA A 24 -3.81 11.41 -33.95
CA ALA A 24 -2.89 11.91 -32.98
C ALA A 24 -3.69 12.51 -31.80
N TRP A 25 -3.04 12.46 -30.63
CA TRP A 25 -3.23 13.34 -29.49
C TRP A 25 -4.67 13.54 -28.97
N GLU A 26 -5.13 12.64 -28.09
CA GLU A 26 -5.73 13.10 -26.84
C GLU A 26 -5.18 12.24 -25.71
N ILE A 27 -3.99 12.62 -25.23
CA ILE A 27 -3.51 12.18 -23.93
C ILE A 27 -4.32 13.00 -22.93
N TRP A 28 -5.44 12.45 -22.49
CA TRP A 28 -6.13 12.98 -21.32
C TRP A 28 -5.14 12.93 -20.16
N PRO A 29 -4.93 14.03 -19.41
CA PRO A 29 -4.24 13.90 -18.13
C PRO A 29 -5.07 12.94 -17.30
N VAL A 30 -4.53 11.75 -17.03
CA VAL A 30 -5.05 10.89 -15.98
C VAL A 30 -4.88 11.69 -14.70
N GLN A 31 -5.93 12.42 -14.33
CA GLN A 31 -6.12 12.88 -12.97
C GLN A 31 -6.26 11.60 -12.17
N VAL A 32 -5.17 11.12 -11.57
CA VAL A 32 -5.25 10.19 -10.46
C VAL A 32 -5.81 11.06 -9.34
N PRO A 33 -7.11 10.98 -9.01
CA PRO A 33 -7.62 11.71 -7.86
C PRO A 33 -6.76 11.29 -6.69
N GLY A 34 -6.28 12.27 -5.93
CA GLY A 34 -5.48 12.06 -4.73
C GLY A 34 -6.12 10.95 -3.92
N GLN A 35 -5.53 9.76 -4.03
CA GLN A 35 -5.73 8.71 -3.08
C GLN A 35 -5.01 9.25 -1.85
N GLU A 36 -5.75 9.98 -1.03
CA GLU A 36 -5.60 9.94 0.42
C GLU A 36 -5.84 8.48 0.83
N GLN A 37 -4.95 7.59 0.38
CA GLN A 37 -4.88 6.23 0.82
C GLN A 37 -4.52 6.37 2.28
N ASN A 38 -5.47 6.00 3.13
CA ASN A 38 -5.35 5.92 4.57
C ASN A 38 -3.95 5.37 4.91
N ARG A 39 -2.97 6.25 5.19
CA ARG A 39 -1.56 5.88 5.45
C ARG A 39 -1.40 5.42 6.89
N ARG A 40 -2.41 4.69 7.35
CA ARG A 40 -2.53 4.18 8.69
C ARG A 40 -2.83 2.69 8.63
N VAL A 41 -2.00 1.90 9.29
CA VAL A 41 -2.28 0.50 9.62
C VAL A 41 -3.42 0.48 10.61
N VAL A 42 -4.55 -0.12 10.21
CA VAL A 42 -5.69 -0.32 11.09
C VAL A 42 -5.38 -1.48 12.03
N ILE A 43 -5.39 -1.20 13.33
CA ILE A 43 -5.22 -2.20 14.38
C ILE A 43 -6.60 -2.73 14.77
N ASP A 44 -6.78 -4.06 14.72
CA ASP A 44 -7.96 -4.72 15.26
C ASP A 44 -7.87 -4.76 16.79
N GLU A 45 -9.00 -4.66 17.48
CA GLU A 45 -9.06 -4.75 18.95
C GLU A 45 -8.45 -6.06 19.46
N ARG A 46 -8.57 -7.15 18.69
CA ARG A 46 -7.93 -8.45 18.99
C ARG A 46 -6.41 -8.39 18.97
N ASP A 47 -5.84 -7.49 18.16
CA ASP A 47 -4.39 -7.29 18.11
C ASP A 47 -3.88 -6.46 19.31
N GLN A 48 -4.77 -5.88 20.11
CA GLN A 48 -4.47 -5.15 21.35
C GLN A 48 -4.70 -5.97 22.62
N MET A 49 -5.26 -7.18 22.50
CA MET A 49 -5.60 -7.98 23.68
C MET A 49 -4.36 -8.38 24.48
N CYS A 50 -4.38 -8.25 25.79
CA CYS A 50 -3.26 -8.57 26.68
C CYS A 50 -3.71 -9.34 27.92
N THR A 51 -2.77 -10.01 28.59
CA THR A 51 -2.97 -10.57 29.93
C THR A 51 -2.17 -9.78 30.97
N PHE A 52 -1.00 -9.27 30.58
CA PHE A 52 -0.10 -8.52 31.45
C PHE A 52 0.43 -7.27 30.74
N ALA A 53 0.83 -6.25 31.50
CA ALA A 53 1.44 -5.03 30.95
C ALA A 53 2.66 -5.31 30.06
N GLN A 54 3.46 -6.32 30.40
CA GLN A 54 4.63 -6.75 29.63
C GLN A 54 4.28 -7.36 28.26
N ASP A 55 3.03 -7.72 28.02
CA ASP A 55 2.56 -8.17 26.72
C ASP A 55 2.35 -6.99 25.76
N CYS A 56 2.37 -5.75 26.25
CA CYS A 56 2.09 -4.57 25.46
C CYS A 56 3.36 -3.91 24.93
N VAL A 57 3.33 -3.55 23.64
CA VAL A 57 4.39 -2.79 22.97
C VAL A 57 3.79 -1.69 22.10
N LEU A 58 4.57 -0.65 21.80
CA LEU A 58 4.17 0.37 20.84
C LEU A 58 4.51 -0.09 19.42
N ALA A 59 3.55 0.03 18.52
CA ALA A 59 3.77 -0.20 17.10
C ALA A 59 3.49 1.06 16.27
N TRP A 60 4.35 1.29 15.28
CA TRP A 60 4.15 2.34 14.31
C TRP A 60 3.01 1.98 13.38
N THR A 61 1.99 2.84 13.34
CA THR A 61 0.81 2.63 12.52
C THR A 61 0.68 3.66 11.42
N ASP A 62 1.48 4.73 11.38
CA ASP A 62 1.35 5.80 10.39
C ASP A 62 2.71 6.29 9.90
N CYS A 63 2.85 6.56 8.59
CA CYS A 63 4.13 6.99 7.99
C CYS A 63 4.49 8.46 8.27
N SER A 64 3.49 9.27 8.58
CA SER A 64 3.54 10.73 8.65
C SER A 64 3.17 11.28 10.03
N SER A 65 2.56 10.45 10.87
CA SER A 65 2.20 10.82 12.23
C SER A 65 3.45 10.88 13.11
N CYS A 66 3.42 11.90 13.94
CA CYS A 66 4.37 12.20 14.99
C CYS A 66 3.91 11.60 16.33
N GLU A 67 2.87 10.75 16.32
CA GLU A 67 2.39 10.00 17.47
C GLU A 67 3.37 8.89 17.86
N CYS A 68 3.42 8.56 19.15
CA CYS A 68 4.34 7.57 19.71
C CYS A 68 4.00 6.10 19.37
N GLY A 69 3.16 5.88 18.37
CA GLY A 69 2.63 4.58 18.00
C GLY A 69 1.38 4.20 18.76
N THR A 70 0.84 3.04 18.40
CA THR A 70 -0.36 2.45 18.97
C THR A 70 0.03 1.28 19.88
N PRO A 71 -0.47 1.20 21.12
CA PRO A 71 -0.29 0.03 21.96
C PRO A 71 -0.91 -1.22 21.33
N ILE A 72 -0.15 -2.30 21.27
CA ILE A 72 -0.59 -3.59 20.74
C ILE A 72 0.01 -4.73 21.56
N ASN A 73 -0.53 -5.93 21.38
CA ASN A 73 0.10 -7.13 21.90
C ASN A 73 1.43 -7.41 21.18
N GLN A 74 2.48 -7.74 21.94
CA GLN A 74 3.82 -8.06 21.47
C GLN A 74 3.83 -9.18 20.43
N GLN A 75 2.94 -10.18 20.55
CA GLN A 75 2.83 -11.28 19.60
C GLN A 75 2.39 -10.79 18.21
N GLN A 76 1.69 -9.66 18.13
CA GLN A 76 1.24 -9.06 16.86
C GLN A 76 2.24 -8.04 16.30
N ALA A 77 3.30 -7.70 17.03
CA ALA A 77 4.23 -6.66 16.63
C ALA A 77 4.89 -6.91 15.27
N ALA A 78 5.28 -8.16 14.99
CA ALA A 78 5.90 -8.52 13.70
C ALA A 78 4.93 -8.32 12.52
N LYS A 79 3.66 -8.67 12.70
CA LYS A 79 2.60 -8.51 11.69
C LYS A 79 2.36 -7.03 11.39
N VAL A 80 2.23 -6.21 12.43
CA VAL A 80 1.99 -4.77 12.31
C VAL A 80 3.21 -4.06 11.70
N ASP A 81 4.42 -4.40 12.13
CA ASP A 81 5.67 -3.85 11.58
C ASP A 81 5.84 -4.15 10.09
N GLN A 82 5.50 -5.38 9.65
CA GLN A 82 5.52 -5.73 8.24
C GLN A 82 4.50 -4.91 7.43
N ALA A 83 3.29 -4.74 7.95
CA ALA A 83 2.25 -3.92 7.31
C ALA A 83 2.68 -2.45 7.21
N TYR A 84 3.25 -1.91 8.29
CA TYR A 84 3.80 -0.56 8.34
C TYR A 84 4.91 -0.36 7.30
N LYS A 85 5.90 -1.25 7.25
CA LYS A 85 6.99 -1.18 6.27
C LYS A 85 6.48 -1.24 4.84
N ALA A 86 5.54 -2.13 4.55
CA ALA A 86 4.95 -2.25 3.22
C ALA A 86 4.21 -0.97 2.81
N MET A 87 3.47 -0.36 3.74
CA MET A 87 2.74 0.89 3.53
C MET A 87 3.68 2.10 3.33
N CYS A 88 4.76 2.18 4.12
CA CYS A 88 5.65 3.35 4.14
C CYS A 88 6.87 3.25 3.20
N MET A 89 7.06 2.12 2.51
CA MET A 89 8.24 1.86 1.67
C MET A 89 8.56 2.96 0.64
N ASN A 90 7.53 3.64 0.11
CA ASN A 90 7.68 4.69 -0.91
C ASN A 90 7.25 6.08 -0.41
N TYR A 91 7.07 6.24 0.90
CA TYR A 91 6.68 7.52 1.48
C TYR A 91 7.83 8.54 1.36
N ARG A 92 7.52 9.75 0.88
CA ARG A 92 8.48 10.85 0.64
C ARG A 92 8.12 12.13 1.41
N GLY A 93 7.30 12.02 2.45
CA GLY A 93 6.91 13.17 3.27
C GLY A 93 7.86 13.41 4.45
N PRO A 94 7.52 14.33 5.35
CA PRO A 94 8.29 14.57 6.56
C PRO A 94 8.38 13.28 7.39
N VAL A 95 9.59 12.99 7.88
CA VAL A 95 9.85 11.92 8.85
C VAL A 95 9.91 12.56 10.22
N CYS A 96 9.07 12.09 11.14
CA CYS A 96 9.10 12.53 12.53
C CYS A 96 10.30 11.88 13.24
N ASP A 97 11.31 12.69 13.57
CA ASP A 97 12.44 12.29 14.43
C ASP A 97 12.10 12.66 15.88
N MET A 98 11.04 12.05 16.41
CA MET A 98 10.66 12.24 17.80
C MET A 98 11.05 11.02 18.62
N ALA A 99 11.86 11.28 19.64
CA ALA A 99 11.93 10.38 20.77
C ALA A 99 10.56 10.44 21.48
N CYS A 100 10.03 9.28 21.83
CA CYS A 100 8.87 9.14 22.70
C CYS A 100 9.30 8.73 24.10
N PRO A 101 10.02 9.60 24.83
CA PRO A 101 10.28 9.34 26.22
C PRO A 101 8.95 9.43 26.96
N GLU A 102 8.67 8.46 27.83
CA GLU A 102 7.62 8.51 28.86
C GLU A 102 6.24 7.90 28.54
N VAL A 103 6.06 7.18 27.43
CA VAL A 103 4.86 6.33 27.31
C VAL A 103 5.04 5.05 28.14
N THR A 104 4.23 4.92 29.19
CA THR A 104 4.12 3.66 29.94
C THR A 104 2.95 2.86 29.38
N LEU A 105 3.14 1.57 29.20
CA LEU A 105 2.09 0.67 28.70
C LEU A 105 1.55 -0.16 29.85
N ASP A 106 0.24 -0.33 29.87
CA ASP A 106 -0.44 -1.20 30.82
C ASP A 106 -1.51 -2.03 30.12
N CYS A 107 -1.94 -3.10 30.80
CA CYS A 107 -3.02 -3.97 30.36
C CYS A 107 -4.27 -3.67 31.18
N VAL A 108 -5.16 -2.83 30.65
CA VAL A 108 -6.39 -2.41 31.32
C VAL A 108 -7.57 -3.05 30.58
N ASP A 109 -8.43 -3.75 31.32
CA ASP A 109 -9.60 -4.45 30.76
C ASP A 109 -9.25 -5.46 29.63
N ASN A 110 -8.08 -6.09 29.73
CA ASN A 110 -7.49 -6.98 28.72
C ASN A 110 -7.11 -6.27 27.40
N LEU A 111 -6.95 -4.96 27.39
CA LEU A 111 -6.48 -4.18 26.24
C LEU A 111 -5.21 -3.42 26.59
N CYS A 112 -4.28 -3.42 25.64
CA CYS A 112 -3.08 -2.60 25.73
C CYS A 112 -3.44 -1.13 25.62
N VAL A 113 -3.08 -0.35 26.63
CA VAL A 113 -3.32 1.09 26.67
C VAL A 113 -2.06 1.83 27.05
N ALA A 114 -1.92 3.06 26.54
CA ALA A 114 -0.91 3.99 27.00
C ALA A 114 -1.44 4.69 28.25
N VAL A 115 -0.69 4.59 29.35
CA VAL A 115 -1.00 5.28 30.61
C VAL A 115 0.02 6.40 30.83
N GLU A 116 -0.47 7.58 31.17
CA GLU A 116 0.37 8.67 31.65
C GLU A 116 0.94 8.27 33.01
N LYS A 117 2.24 8.50 33.24
CA LYS A 117 2.79 8.32 34.59
C LYS A 117 2.12 9.32 35.52
N ALA A 118 1.39 8.84 36.52
CA ALA A 118 1.01 9.67 37.65
C ALA A 118 2.28 10.03 38.41
N GLU A 119 2.68 11.31 38.35
CA GLU A 119 3.71 11.90 39.21
C GLU A 119 3.32 11.88 40.70
#